data_AF-A0A0Q4UJ00-F1
#
_entry.id   AF-A0A0Q4UJ00-F1
#
_cell.length_a   1.000
_cell.length_b   1.000
_cell.length_c   1.000
_cell.angle_alpha   90.00
_cell.angle_beta   90.00
_cell.angle_gamma   90.00
#
_symmetry.space_group_name_H-M   'P 1'
#
loop_
_entity.id
_entity.type
_entity.pdbx_description
1 polymer ?
#
loop_
_entity_poly.entity_id
_entity_poly.type
_entity_poly.pdbx_seq_one_letter_code
_entity_poly.pdbx_strand_id
1 'polypeptide(L)'
;MGVRFSQTHVENAVRDARAGKAYDQTDSACAGLTLRVGPRGAAWGYKAMSRGRIRRLAIGPVGKASKAGAVSLDDARAVANAARRHLKEGGELTPEFLAGELVRLGLAEAAPVPPPPDPAVVAERARAAAEARLWTLAQAREAYLAEVQRTRRWDTWNDYRKMLSVAELTFLDNERVCRITRQMLSEIVADVHGSGRERHAEHLASVLRPMWTFLQGDAVRRESGVTEDMRLLRAPERSTGVRVRANGKKPGGYTASPIEVGFLLAACECEAFDFDVSLALTLMLVTGQRRRPVASALIEDFVPWAETEGWGVWSMGPAHRKTASRRGDTSRHAIPLPPYLWATVQEQIVSAHAAGSPFLFPQRRPGRANDAGDGHLSPSVLNHRLADLGVRASPHDYRRAMTTTLQAVLRVPRSDVKLLVDHAEGIGRGDTLELHYTSDDRLDLKAPAMKAWFDWCLAREAEAAERLPPVENLRKMLTLARKQRTAQGLGRERTYRLLSVSESVDSDAVRRRRDEHVAATVVVPDEWRAEVAAAGRKRPPPQRAIKASAKLLS
;
A
#
# COMPACT_ATOMS: atom_id res chain seq x y z
N MET A 1 66.95 41.53 9.60
CA MET A 1 67.37 42.25 10.81
C MET A 1 66.25 43.17 11.24
N GLY A 2 65.84 43.13 12.51
CA GLY A 2 64.80 44.03 13.03
C GLY A 2 65.37 45.42 13.26
N VAL A 3 64.60 46.45 12.93
CA VAL A 3 64.98 47.86 13.14
C VAL A 3 64.17 48.38 14.32
N ARG A 4 64.80 49.11 15.25
CA ARG A 4 64.05 49.75 16.34
C ARG A 4 63.30 50.93 15.77
N PHE A 5 61.97 50.88 15.74
CA PHE A 5 61.19 51.99 15.23
C PHE A 5 61.22 53.18 16.20
N SER A 6 61.57 54.34 15.66
CA SER A 6 61.44 55.67 16.28
C SER A 6 60.46 56.52 15.48
N GLN A 7 60.00 57.64 16.04
CA GLN A 7 59.11 58.54 15.31
C GLN A 7 59.72 59.04 14.00
N THR A 8 61.01 59.39 14.01
CA THR A 8 61.77 59.78 12.82
C THR A 8 61.83 58.67 11.77
N HIS A 9 61.91 57.40 12.21
CA HIS A 9 61.91 56.24 11.33
C HIS A 9 60.56 56.08 10.61
N VAL A 10 59.47 56.28 11.35
CA VAL A 10 58.10 56.24 10.81
C VAL A 10 57.86 57.38 9.82
N GLU A 11 58.34 58.59 10.11
CA GLU A 11 58.25 59.74 9.20
C GLU A 11 59.05 59.51 7.90
N ASN A 12 60.25 58.93 8.01
CA ASN A 12 61.04 58.53 6.84
C ASN A 12 60.32 57.46 6.01
N ALA A 13 59.68 56.49 6.65
CA ALA A 13 58.89 55.47 5.97
C ALA A 13 57.68 56.04 5.23
N VAL A 14 57.01 57.05 5.81
CA VAL A 14 55.92 57.79 5.13
C VAL A 14 56.46 58.59 3.94
N ARG A 15 57.63 59.22 4.07
CA ARG A 15 58.30 59.93 2.96
C ARG A 15 58.71 58.97 1.85
N ASP A 16 59.27 57.82 2.20
CA ASP A 16 59.66 56.77 1.26
C ASP A 16 58.45 56.20 0.52
N ALA A 17 57.31 56.03 1.19
CA ALA A 17 56.05 55.62 0.55
C ALA A 17 55.61 56.63 -0.53
N ARG A 18 55.72 57.94 -0.23
CA ARG A 18 55.41 59.02 -1.19
C ARG A 18 56.39 59.06 -2.35
N ALA A 19 57.64 58.66 -2.13
CA ALA A 19 58.66 58.51 -3.16
C ALA A 19 58.53 57.19 -3.95
N GLY A 20 57.45 56.41 -3.74
CA GLY A 20 57.17 55.19 -4.49
C GLY A 20 58.00 53.97 -4.08
N LYS A 21 58.73 54.02 -2.97
CA LYS A 21 59.49 52.87 -2.46
C LYS A 21 58.55 51.86 -1.78
N ALA A 22 58.93 50.58 -1.82
CA ALA A 22 58.19 49.50 -1.16
C ALA A 22 59.13 48.59 -0.38
N TYR A 23 58.81 48.36 0.90
CA TYR A 23 59.54 47.44 1.77
C TYR A 23 58.74 47.10 3.03
N ASP A 24 59.06 45.96 3.64
CA ASP A 24 58.52 45.55 4.94
C ASP A 24 59.64 45.54 5.97
N GLN A 25 59.43 46.18 7.12
CA GLN A 25 60.37 46.16 8.24
C GLN A 25 59.68 45.66 9.50
N THR A 26 60.45 45.03 10.41
CA THR A 26 59.95 44.52 11.69
C THR A 26 60.54 45.35 12.83
N ASP A 27 59.71 45.73 13.79
CA ASP A 27 60.17 46.47 14.98
C ASP A 27 60.97 45.54 15.89
N SER A 28 62.22 45.89 16.19
CA SER A 28 63.00 45.14 17.19
C SER A 28 62.53 45.38 18.63
N ALA A 29 61.81 46.49 18.89
CA ALA A 29 61.26 46.78 20.22
C ALA A 29 59.89 46.13 20.50
N CYS A 30 59.19 45.63 19.47
CA CYS A 30 57.88 44.99 19.63
C CYS A 30 57.79 43.75 18.72
N ALA A 31 57.95 42.57 19.33
CA ALA A 31 58.00 41.31 18.60
C ALA A 31 56.72 41.06 17.78
N GLY A 32 56.89 40.91 16.46
CA GLY A 32 55.82 40.64 15.52
C GLY A 32 55.17 41.89 14.91
N LEU A 33 55.47 43.10 15.40
CA LEU A 33 55.02 44.34 14.77
C LEU A 33 55.80 44.59 13.48
N THR A 34 55.09 44.88 12.40
CA THR A 34 55.65 45.15 11.07
C THR A 34 55.15 46.48 10.53
N LEU A 35 56.06 47.24 9.91
CA LEU A 35 55.76 48.45 9.14
C LEU A 35 55.90 48.12 7.66
N ARG A 36 54.78 48.18 6.94
CA ARG A 36 54.71 47.93 5.50
C ARG A 36 54.62 49.24 4.75
N VAL A 37 55.64 49.54 3.95
CA VAL A 37 55.72 50.71 3.06
C VAL A 37 55.38 50.25 1.65
N GLY A 38 54.41 50.91 1.02
CA GLY A 38 54.02 50.59 -0.35
C GLY A 38 53.41 51.79 -1.08
N PRO A 39 52.96 51.60 -2.34
CA PRO A 39 52.53 52.70 -3.21
C PRO A 39 51.28 53.45 -2.71
N ARG A 40 50.51 52.85 -1.77
CA ARG A 40 49.33 53.47 -1.14
C ARG A 40 49.62 54.14 0.20
N GLY A 41 50.88 54.16 0.65
CA GLY A 41 51.28 54.69 1.95
C GLY A 41 51.96 53.65 2.84
N ALA A 42 52.26 54.05 4.08
CA ALA A 42 52.79 53.17 5.12
C ALA A 42 51.65 52.66 6.03
N ALA A 43 51.69 51.38 6.40
CA ALA A 43 50.68 50.73 7.24
C ALA A 43 51.32 49.81 8.29
N TRP A 44 50.68 49.73 9.45
CA TRP A 44 51.02 48.82 10.53
C TRP A 44 50.37 47.46 10.32
N GLY A 45 51.14 46.41 10.61
CA GLY A 45 50.66 45.04 10.66
C GLY A 45 51.30 44.28 11.81
N TYR A 46 50.71 43.14 12.16
CA TYR A 46 51.25 42.22 13.14
C TYR A 46 51.33 40.82 12.52
N LYS A 47 52.45 40.13 12.76
CA LYS A 47 52.71 38.78 12.27
C LYS A 47 53.38 37.95 13.36
N ALA A 48 52.77 36.82 13.70
CA ALA A 48 53.31 35.87 14.67
C ALA A 48 53.04 34.42 14.26
N MET A 49 53.88 33.51 14.72
CA MET A 49 53.63 32.07 14.60
C MET A 49 52.88 31.60 15.86
N SER A 50 51.72 30.99 15.69
CA SER A 50 50.94 30.38 16.78
C SER A 50 50.39 29.04 16.32
N ARG A 51 50.59 27.99 17.13
CA ARG A 51 50.18 26.60 16.84
C ARG A 51 50.57 26.12 15.43
N GLY A 52 51.82 26.39 15.02
CA GLY A 52 52.35 25.98 13.71
C GLY A 52 51.82 26.74 12.50
N ARG A 53 50.94 27.74 12.69
CA ARG A 53 50.41 28.59 11.61
C ARG A 53 50.86 30.05 11.78
N ILE A 54 51.15 30.72 10.67
CA ILE A 54 51.43 32.16 10.66
C ILE A 54 50.09 32.90 10.75
N ARG A 55 49.88 33.63 11.85
CA ARG A 55 48.74 34.54 12.03
C ARG A 55 49.17 35.95 11.66
N ARG A 56 48.30 36.66 10.93
CA ARG A 56 48.53 38.03 10.45
C ARG A 56 47.36 38.90 10.82
N LEU A 57 47.64 40.13 11.20
CA LEU A 57 46.64 41.15 11.48
C LEU A 57 47.06 42.46 10.83
N ALA A 58 46.20 43.06 10.02
CA ALA A 58 46.42 44.40 9.47
C ALA A 58 45.87 45.42 10.48
N ILE A 59 46.74 46.21 11.11
CA ILE A 59 46.33 47.11 12.20
C ILE A 59 45.71 48.39 11.63
N GLY A 60 46.33 48.99 10.60
CA GLY A 60 45.81 50.19 9.97
C GLY A 60 46.90 51.08 9.36
N PRO A 61 46.51 52.19 8.71
CA PRO A 61 47.46 53.13 8.11
C PRO A 61 48.23 53.92 9.19
N VAL A 62 49.47 54.28 8.87
CA VAL A 62 50.32 55.12 9.74
C VAL A 62 49.81 56.56 9.73
N GLY A 63 49.72 57.18 10.91
CA GLY A 63 49.61 58.64 11.01
C GLY A 63 49.72 59.16 12.43
N LYS A 64 49.55 60.48 12.58
CA LYS A 64 49.55 61.14 13.89
C LYS A 64 48.25 60.83 14.62
N ALA A 65 48.32 60.68 15.95
CA ALA A 65 47.17 60.37 16.81
C ALA A 65 45.97 61.33 16.65
N SER A 66 46.18 62.51 16.08
CA SER A 66 45.14 63.52 15.85
C SER A 66 44.31 63.33 14.56
N LYS A 67 44.54 62.28 13.75
CA LYS A 67 43.83 62.04 12.49
C LYS A 67 42.97 60.78 12.59
N ALA A 68 41.65 60.92 12.41
CA ALA A 68 40.70 59.82 12.42
C ALA A 68 41.13 58.67 11.48
N GLY A 69 41.16 57.45 12.02
CA GLY A 69 41.55 56.23 11.30
C GLY A 69 43.05 56.02 11.10
N ALA A 70 43.92 56.89 11.62
CA ALA A 70 45.37 56.74 11.56
C ALA A 70 45.94 56.24 12.89
N VAL A 71 46.90 55.31 12.83
CA VAL A 71 47.44 54.63 14.02
C VAL A 71 48.88 55.12 14.29
N SER A 72 49.12 55.62 15.51
CA SER A 72 50.46 56.05 15.94
C SER A 72 51.39 54.86 16.21
N LEU A 73 52.69 55.10 16.38
CA LEU A 73 53.65 54.03 16.73
C LEU A 73 53.30 53.38 18.08
N ASP A 74 52.88 54.20 19.05
CA ASP A 74 52.57 53.71 20.40
C ASP A 74 51.27 52.89 20.41
N ASP A 75 50.26 53.34 19.65
CA ASP A 75 49.01 52.58 19.47
C ASP A 75 49.28 51.25 18.74
N ALA A 76 50.12 51.27 17.70
CA ALA A 76 50.48 50.06 16.96
C ALA A 76 51.22 49.05 17.86
N ARG A 77 52.11 49.52 18.74
CA ARG A 77 52.76 48.68 19.76
C ARG A 77 51.77 48.15 20.80
N ALA A 78 50.80 48.97 21.22
CA ALA A 78 49.76 48.54 22.14
C ALA A 78 48.89 47.42 21.55
N VAL A 79 48.43 47.58 20.30
CA VAL A 79 47.66 46.55 19.58
C VAL A 79 48.48 45.28 19.35
N ALA A 80 49.76 45.40 18.96
CA ALA A 80 50.64 44.25 18.75
C ALA A 80 50.89 43.46 20.04
N ASN A 81 51.06 44.15 21.18
CA ASN A 81 51.19 43.50 22.49
C ASN A 81 49.88 42.83 22.94
N ALA A 82 48.72 43.45 22.68
CA ALA A 82 47.42 42.85 22.94
C ALA A 82 47.20 41.59 22.09
N ALA A 83 47.51 41.65 20.79
CA ALA A 83 47.43 40.52 19.86
C ALA A 83 48.32 39.36 20.30
N ARG A 84 49.54 39.66 20.78
CA ARG A 84 50.45 38.65 21.33
C ARG A 84 49.87 37.96 22.57
N ARG A 85 49.28 38.72 23.49
CA ARG A 85 48.66 38.18 24.70
C ARG A 85 47.44 37.31 24.35
N HIS A 86 46.57 37.80 23.46
CA HIS A 86 45.38 37.08 23.02
C HIS A 86 45.72 35.73 22.35
N LEU A 87 46.77 35.70 21.52
CA LEU A 87 47.26 34.45 20.93
C LEU A 87 47.86 33.49 21.99
N LYS A 88 48.49 34.01 23.06
CA LYS A 88 49.03 33.19 24.16
C LYS A 88 47.90 32.54 24.98
N GLU A 89 46.79 33.25 25.15
CA GLU A 89 45.57 32.76 25.82
C GLU A 89 44.74 31.82 24.94
N GLY A 90 45.15 31.59 23.68
CA GLY A 90 44.51 30.66 22.76
C GLY A 90 43.41 31.25 21.90
N GLY A 91 43.23 32.58 21.93
CA GLY A 91 42.28 33.31 21.10
C GLY A 91 42.72 33.41 19.63
N GLU A 92 41.78 33.84 18.77
CA GLU A 92 42.03 34.05 17.34
C GLU A 92 42.03 35.56 17.01
N LEU A 93 42.94 35.99 16.13
CA LEU A 93 43.00 37.38 15.67
C LEU A 93 41.93 37.62 14.59
N THR A 94 40.70 37.89 15.03
CA THR A 94 39.58 38.18 14.14
C THR A 94 39.40 39.70 13.92
N PRO A 95 38.64 40.14 12.90
CA PRO A 95 38.29 41.55 12.75
C PRO A 95 37.62 42.16 13.98
N GLU A 96 36.84 41.37 14.73
CA GLU A 96 36.15 41.79 15.96
C GLU A 96 37.15 42.09 17.09
N PHE A 97 38.22 41.28 17.21
CA PHE A 97 39.31 41.56 18.16
C PHE A 97 39.97 42.91 17.86
N LEU A 98 40.31 43.18 16.59
CA LEU A 98 40.93 44.44 16.20
C LEU A 98 39.99 45.62 16.42
N ALA A 99 38.72 45.48 16.04
CA ALA A 99 37.71 46.52 16.28
C ALA A 99 37.60 46.84 17.77
N GLY A 100 37.57 45.83 18.65
CA GLY A 100 37.57 46.02 20.10
C GLY A 100 38.81 46.74 20.63
N GLU A 101 40.00 46.39 20.15
CA GLU A 101 41.24 47.06 20.56
C GLU A 101 41.33 48.51 20.03
N LEU A 102 40.86 48.78 18.82
CA LEU A 102 40.80 50.14 18.27
C LEU A 102 39.79 51.00 19.03
N VAL A 103 38.63 50.45 19.43
CA VAL A 103 37.67 51.12 20.31
C VAL A 103 38.30 51.39 21.69
N ARG A 104 39.03 50.43 22.27
CA ARG A 104 39.72 50.59 23.56
C ARG A 104 40.77 51.71 23.54
N LEU A 105 41.43 51.90 22.41
CA LEU A 105 42.41 52.98 22.20
C LEU A 105 41.77 54.31 21.77
N GLY A 106 40.44 54.38 21.64
CA GLY A 106 39.73 55.58 21.20
C GLY A 106 39.93 55.91 19.71
N LEU A 107 40.38 54.95 18.90
CA LEU A 107 40.67 55.10 17.48
C LEU A 107 39.48 54.72 16.57
N ALA A 108 38.43 54.12 17.14
CA ALA A 108 37.19 53.75 16.44
C ALA A 108 35.97 53.92 17.37
N GLU A 109 34.82 54.24 16.78
CA GLU A 109 33.54 54.23 17.50
C GLU A 109 33.00 52.80 17.63
N ALA A 110 32.38 52.48 18.77
CA ALA A 110 31.79 51.16 18.99
C ALA A 110 30.64 50.93 18.00
N ALA A 111 30.71 49.85 17.21
CA ALA A 111 29.61 49.46 16.35
C ALA A 111 28.35 49.19 17.20
N PRO A 112 27.15 49.63 16.76
CA PRO A 112 25.92 49.32 17.47
C PRO A 112 25.74 47.80 17.51
N VAL A 113 25.52 47.25 18.70
CA VAL A 113 25.22 45.82 18.88
C VAL A 113 23.94 45.50 18.12
N PRO A 114 23.93 44.51 17.19
CA PRO A 114 22.69 44.12 16.53
C PRO A 114 21.68 43.69 17.59
N PRO A 115 20.40 44.12 17.49
CA PRO A 115 19.39 43.74 18.46
C PRO A 115 19.29 42.21 18.52
N PRO A 116 19.03 41.63 19.71
CA PRO A 116 18.84 40.19 19.84
C PRO A 116 17.72 39.73 18.89
N PRO A 117 17.87 38.58 18.21
CA PRO A 117 16.82 38.07 17.35
C PRO A 117 15.55 37.88 18.16
N ASP A 118 14.42 38.25 17.57
CA ASP A 118 13.10 38.15 18.20
C ASP A 118 12.90 36.76 18.83
N PRO A 119 12.61 36.67 20.15
CA PRO A 119 12.34 35.41 20.83
C PRO A 119 11.31 34.53 20.11
N ALA A 120 10.32 35.12 19.44
CA ALA A 120 9.32 34.40 18.66
C ALA A 120 9.94 33.67 17.47
N VAL A 121 10.83 34.33 16.72
CA VAL A 121 11.52 33.74 15.57
C VAL A 121 12.49 32.64 16.02
N VAL A 122 13.15 32.83 17.16
CA VAL A 122 14.03 31.80 17.75
C VAL A 122 13.22 30.58 18.18
N ALA A 123 12.07 30.77 18.82
CA ALA A 123 11.16 29.70 19.24
C ALA A 123 10.58 28.95 18.03
N GLU A 124 10.18 29.67 16.98
CA GLU A 124 9.67 29.08 15.73
C GLU A 124 10.74 28.23 15.04
N ARG A 125 11.97 28.74 14.93
CA ARG A 125 13.10 27.98 14.38
C ARG A 125 13.43 26.73 15.20
N ALA A 126 13.43 26.85 16.52
CA ALA A 126 13.65 25.71 17.41
C ALA A 126 12.56 24.64 17.24
N ARG A 127 11.30 25.06 17.14
CA ARG A 127 10.16 24.18 16.89
C ARG A 127 10.26 23.51 15.51
N ALA A 128 10.57 24.27 14.46
CA ALA A 128 10.76 23.73 13.11
C ALA A 128 11.91 22.72 13.06
N ALA A 129 13.01 22.98 13.77
CA ALA A 129 14.13 22.06 13.87
C ALA A 129 13.78 20.77 14.64
N ALA A 130 12.96 20.86 15.68
CA ALA A 130 12.44 19.70 16.41
C ALA A 130 11.49 18.86 15.53
N GLU A 131 10.56 19.51 14.83
CA GLU A 131 9.60 18.87 13.93
C GLU A 131 10.26 18.25 12.69
N ALA A 132 11.39 18.79 12.23
CA ALA A 132 12.15 18.24 11.10
C ALA A 132 12.65 16.81 11.34
N ARG A 133 12.78 16.38 12.62
CA ARG A 133 13.16 15.02 13.01
C ARG A 133 11.99 14.04 13.04
N LEU A 134 10.75 14.53 12.96
CA LEU A 134 9.55 13.71 13.01
C LEU A 134 9.24 13.09 11.64
N TRP A 135 8.52 11.98 11.62
CA TRP A 135 8.16 11.29 10.39
C TRP A 135 7.31 12.14 9.45
N THR A 136 7.61 12.04 8.15
CA THR A 136 6.66 12.42 7.10
C THR A 136 5.55 11.37 6.96
N LEU A 137 4.47 11.69 6.26
CA LEU A 137 3.42 10.71 5.96
C LEU A 137 3.96 9.49 5.23
N ALA A 138 4.88 9.66 4.29
CA ALA A 138 5.50 8.54 3.58
C ALA A 138 6.24 7.59 4.54
N GLN A 139 7.05 8.13 5.45
CA GLN A 139 7.79 7.35 6.45
C GLN A 139 6.85 6.65 7.44
N ALA A 140 5.83 7.37 7.93
CA ALA A 140 4.82 6.82 8.82
C ALA A 140 4.00 5.69 8.16
N ARG A 141 3.66 5.85 6.88
CA ARG A 141 2.97 4.83 6.07
C ARG A 141 3.83 3.57 5.93
N GLU A 142 5.12 3.73 5.65
CA GLU A 142 6.06 2.61 5.56
C GLU A 142 6.16 1.85 6.89
N ALA A 143 6.39 2.56 8.00
CA ALA A 143 6.46 1.97 9.35
C ALA A 143 5.16 1.23 9.72
N TYR A 144 4.00 1.84 9.46
CA TYR A 144 2.71 1.21 9.73
C TYR A 144 2.48 -0.02 8.84
N LEU A 145 2.81 0.04 7.56
CA LEU A 145 2.64 -1.10 6.65
C LEU A 145 3.57 -2.26 6.99
N ALA A 146 4.77 -1.99 7.51
CA ALA A 146 5.65 -3.04 8.05
C ALA A 146 4.98 -3.76 9.24
N GLU A 147 4.37 -3.01 10.16
CA GLU A 147 3.64 -3.59 11.30
C GLU A 147 2.39 -4.38 10.86
N VAL A 148 1.65 -3.86 9.88
CA VAL A 148 0.49 -4.57 9.30
C VAL A 148 0.95 -5.85 8.60
N GLN A 149 2.07 -5.84 7.89
CA GLN A 149 2.62 -7.03 7.23
C GLN A 149 3.00 -8.11 8.25
N ARG A 150 3.57 -7.70 9.39
CA ARG A 150 3.96 -8.58 10.49
C ARG A 150 2.76 -9.21 11.21
N THR A 151 1.67 -8.44 11.39
CA THR A 151 0.55 -8.84 12.27
C THR A 151 -0.71 -9.29 11.54
N ARG A 152 -0.87 -8.98 10.26
CA ARG A 152 -2.09 -9.24 9.48
C ARG A 152 -1.80 -10.14 8.28
N ARG A 153 -2.87 -10.74 7.74
CA ARG A 153 -2.81 -11.52 6.50
C ARG A 153 -2.31 -10.64 5.34
N TRP A 154 -1.58 -11.24 4.41
CA TRP A 154 -1.02 -10.57 3.24
C TRP A 154 -2.06 -9.74 2.45
N ASP A 155 -3.29 -10.22 2.30
CA ASP A 155 -4.33 -9.48 1.59
C ASP A 155 -4.77 -8.21 2.32
N THR A 156 -4.80 -8.23 3.66
CA THR A 156 -5.09 -7.04 4.46
C THR A 156 -3.97 -6.03 4.31
N TRP A 157 -2.72 -6.49 4.37
CA TRP A 157 -1.57 -5.64 4.08
C TRP A 157 -1.63 -5.03 2.67
N ASN A 158 -1.90 -5.84 1.63
CA ASN A 158 -1.95 -5.37 0.25
C ASN A 158 -3.13 -4.41 0.01
N ASP A 159 -4.26 -4.63 0.65
CA ASP A 159 -5.41 -3.72 0.63
C ASP A 159 -5.07 -2.38 1.29
N TYR A 160 -4.47 -2.41 2.49
CA TYR A 160 -4.05 -1.20 3.20
C TYR A 160 -2.96 -0.45 2.44
N ARG A 161 -1.98 -1.16 1.87
CA ARG A 161 -0.94 -0.58 1.02
C ARG A 161 -1.54 0.17 -0.16
N LYS A 162 -2.51 -0.43 -0.86
CA LYS A 162 -3.19 0.25 -1.97
C LYS A 162 -3.99 1.46 -1.51
N MET A 163 -4.69 1.34 -0.38
CA MET A 163 -5.54 2.41 0.14
C MET A 163 -4.76 3.61 0.68
N LEU A 164 -3.60 3.37 1.30
CA LEU A 164 -2.73 4.43 1.83
C LEU A 164 -1.83 5.06 0.76
N SER A 165 -1.83 4.51 -0.45
CA SER A 165 -1.10 5.03 -1.62
C SER A 165 -2.05 5.54 -2.71
N VAL A 166 -3.28 5.89 -2.37
CA VAL A 166 -4.21 6.54 -3.30
C VAL A 166 -3.71 7.94 -3.66
N ALA A 167 -4.01 8.39 -4.87
CA ALA A 167 -3.54 9.67 -5.40
C ALA A 167 -3.94 10.86 -4.51
N GLU A 168 -5.09 10.77 -3.86
CA GLU A 168 -5.63 11.82 -2.99
C GLU A 168 -4.83 12.03 -1.70
N LEU A 169 -3.88 11.15 -1.37
CA LEU A 169 -2.98 11.33 -0.23
C LEU A 169 -1.56 11.74 -0.61
N THR A 170 -1.19 11.67 -1.90
CA THR A 170 0.22 11.79 -2.31
C THR A 170 0.80 13.18 -2.06
N PHE A 171 -0.02 14.24 -2.13
CA PHE A 171 0.43 15.60 -1.83
C PHE A 171 0.86 15.77 -0.36
N LEU A 172 0.40 14.89 0.54
CA LEU A 172 0.79 14.86 1.95
C LEU A 172 2.05 14.02 2.22
N ASP A 173 2.62 13.33 1.22
CA ASP A 173 3.71 12.35 1.45
C ASP A 173 4.93 12.95 2.14
N ASN A 174 5.21 14.24 1.88
CA ASN A 174 6.32 14.99 2.49
C ASN A 174 5.90 15.80 3.74
N GLU A 175 4.61 15.87 4.05
CA GLU A 175 4.09 16.59 5.21
C GLU A 175 4.39 15.82 6.50
N ARG A 176 4.68 16.53 7.59
CA ARG A 176 4.92 15.89 8.89
C ARG A 176 3.59 15.36 9.43
N VAL A 177 3.56 14.10 9.86
CA VAL A 177 2.30 13.48 10.31
C VAL A 177 1.70 14.17 11.53
N CYS A 178 2.52 14.82 12.36
CA CYS A 178 2.06 15.60 13.50
C CYS A 178 1.27 16.87 13.12
N ARG A 179 1.40 17.34 11.86
CA ARG A 179 0.68 18.52 11.33
C ARG A 179 -0.61 18.16 10.61
N ILE A 180 -0.77 16.89 10.20
CA ILE A 180 -1.95 16.43 9.49
C ILE A 180 -3.10 16.29 10.49
N THR A 181 -4.11 17.15 10.35
CA THR A 181 -5.26 17.20 11.26
C THR A 181 -6.40 16.30 10.79
N ARG A 182 -7.33 15.99 11.71
CA ARG A 182 -8.56 15.26 11.36
C ARG A 182 -9.40 16.00 10.32
N GLN A 183 -9.40 17.33 10.39
CA GLN A 183 -10.13 18.17 9.43
C GLN A 183 -9.57 17.99 8.01
N MET A 184 -8.25 18.06 7.83
CA MET A 184 -7.61 17.87 6.51
C MET A 184 -7.97 16.51 5.91
N LEU A 185 -7.87 15.43 6.69
CA LEU A 185 -8.25 14.10 6.21
C LEU A 185 -9.76 13.98 5.95
N SER A 186 -10.59 14.67 6.72
CA SER A 186 -12.05 14.69 6.51
C SER A 186 -12.42 15.37 5.20
N GLU A 187 -11.74 16.45 4.82
CA GLU A 187 -11.91 17.13 3.53
C GLU A 187 -11.56 16.20 2.38
N ILE A 188 -10.39 15.54 2.44
CA ILE A 188 -9.98 14.54 1.42
C ILE A 188 -11.01 13.41 1.30
N VAL A 189 -11.47 12.85 2.42
CA VAL A 189 -12.48 11.79 2.43
C VAL A 189 -13.81 12.28 1.85
N ALA A 190 -14.20 13.53 2.14
CA ALA A 190 -15.41 14.14 1.59
C ALA A 190 -15.29 14.39 0.08
N ASP A 191 -14.13 14.79 -0.42
CA ASP A 191 -13.88 14.98 -1.86
C ASP A 191 -13.95 13.65 -2.62
N VAL A 192 -13.33 12.60 -2.05
CA VAL A 192 -13.45 11.23 -2.59
C VAL A 192 -14.92 10.81 -2.61
N HIS A 193 -15.67 11.10 -1.55
CA HIS A 193 -17.11 10.81 -1.50
C HIS A 193 -17.89 11.60 -2.56
N GLY A 194 -17.65 12.90 -2.68
CA GLY A 194 -18.29 13.81 -3.65
C GLY A 194 -18.03 13.44 -5.11
N SER A 195 -16.93 12.75 -5.40
CA SER A 195 -16.66 12.17 -6.72
C SER A 195 -17.53 10.95 -7.10
N GLY A 196 -18.47 10.56 -6.23
CA GLY A 196 -19.35 9.39 -6.39
C GLY A 196 -18.74 8.07 -5.90
N ARG A 197 -17.55 8.11 -5.29
CA ARG A 197 -16.84 6.92 -4.77
C ARG A 197 -17.10 6.72 -3.27
N GLU A 198 -18.37 6.78 -2.87
CA GLU A 198 -18.79 6.77 -1.46
C GLU A 198 -18.23 5.58 -0.64
N ARG A 199 -18.28 4.36 -1.19
CA ARG A 199 -17.72 3.16 -0.53
C ARG A 199 -16.19 3.24 -0.41
N HIS A 200 -15.52 3.88 -1.37
CA HIS A 200 -14.07 4.05 -1.31
C HIS A 200 -13.69 5.04 -0.21
N ALA A 201 -14.42 6.15 -0.07
CA ALA A 201 -14.25 7.12 1.01
C ALA A 201 -14.42 6.47 2.40
N GLU A 202 -15.47 5.66 2.59
CA GLU A 202 -15.68 4.91 3.83
C GLU A 202 -14.50 4.00 4.16
N HIS A 203 -14.00 3.28 3.15
CA HIS A 203 -12.87 2.37 3.30
C HIS A 203 -11.58 3.12 3.62
N LEU A 204 -11.30 4.22 2.90
CA LEU A 204 -10.17 5.11 3.15
C LEU A 204 -10.15 5.59 4.60
N ALA A 205 -11.26 6.15 5.09
CA ALA A 205 -11.40 6.54 6.48
C ALA A 205 -11.17 5.35 7.44
N SER A 206 -11.65 4.16 7.08
CA SER A 206 -11.46 2.95 7.90
C SER A 206 -10.03 2.44 7.99
N VAL A 207 -9.19 2.73 6.99
CA VAL A 207 -7.76 2.36 6.96
C VAL A 207 -6.89 3.45 7.61
N LEU A 208 -7.27 4.73 7.47
CA LEU A 208 -6.57 5.85 8.11
C LEU A 208 -6.67 5.80 9.65
N ARG A 209 -7.83 5.44 10.21
CA ARG A 209 -8.03 5.40 11.68
C ARG A 209 -7.04 4.47 12.40
N PRO A 210 -6.87 3.19 12.00
CA PRO A 210 -5.89 2.31 12.63
C PRO A 210 -4.44 2.76 12.42
N MET A 211 -4.12 3.38 11.27
CA MET A 211 -2.78 3.96 11.06
C MET A 211 -2.49 5.05 12.09
N TRP A 212 -3.42 6.00 12.30
CA TRP A 212 -3.24 7.03 13.32
C TRP A 212 -3.19 6.48 14.75
N THR A 213 -3.98 5.44 15.03
CA THR A 213 -3.93 4.75 16.33
C THR A 213 -2.54 4.14 16.57
N PHE A 214 -1.92 3.55 15.55
CA PHE A 214 -0.55 3.07 15.62
C PHE A 214 0.45 4.21 15.88
N LEU A 215 0.33 5.33 15.15
CA LEU A 215 1.25 6.47 15.29
C LEU A 215 1.18 7.16 16.66
N GLN A 216 0.02 7.11 17.33
CA GLN A 216 -0.12 7.58 18.71
C GLN A 216 0.50 6.62 19.74
N GLY A 217 0.81 5.39 19.37
CA GLY A 217 1.33 4.38 20.28
C GLY A 217 2.70 4.76 20.85
N ASP A 218 2.91 4.51 22.14
CA ASP A 218 4.11 4.93 22.87
C ASP A 218 5.42 4.48 22.22
N ALA A 219 5.41 3.33 21.55
CA ALA A 219 6.57 2.76 20.86
C ALA A 219 7.08 3.60 19.67
N VAL A 220 6.22 4.41 19.06
CA VAL A 220 6.56 5.21 17.85
C VAL A 220 6.21 6.69 17.99
N ARG A 221 5.62 7.09 19.11
CA ARG A 221 5.14 8.46 19.33
C ARG A 221 6.25 9.49 19.33
N ARG A 222 7.45 9.11 19.76
CA ARG A 222 8.63 9.99 19.76
C ARG A 222 9.04 10.36 18.34
N GLU A 223 8.93 9.41 17.41
CA GLU A 223 9.28 9.58 16.00
C GLU A 223 8.13 10.18 15.20
N SER A 224 6.88 9.84 15.52
CA SER A 224 5.70 10.34 14.80
C SER A 224 5.29 11.74 15.25
N GLY A 225 5.43 12.06 16.53
CA GLY A 225 4.90 13.28 17.14
C GLY A 225 3.38 13.42 17.11
N VAL A 226 2.65 12.35 16.77
CA VAL A 226 1.18 12.40 16.62
C VAL A 226 0.51 12.43 18.00
N THR A 227 -0.40 13.39 18.16
CA THR A 227 -1.26 13.53 19.34
C THR A 227 -2.75 13.62 19.00
N GLU A 228 -3.07 13.95 17.74
CA GLU A 228 -4.43 14.08 17.22
C GLU A 228 -5.17 12.73 17.18
N ASP A 229 -6.41 12.69 17.69
CA ASP A 229 -7.27 11.51 17.65
C ASP A 229 -8.13 11.44 16.37
N MET A 230 -7.99 10.35 15.63
CA MET A 230 -8.74 10.09 14.40
C MET A 230 -10.00 9.23 14.60
N ARG A 231 -10.37 8.81 15.82
CA ARG A 231 -11.55 7.93 16.06
C ARG A 231 -12.84 8.44 15.42
N LEU A 232 -13.00 9.76 15.31
CA LEU A 232 -14.17 10.42 14.73
C LEU A 232 -14.06 10.68 13.21
N LEU A 233 -12.95 10.35 12.55
CA LEU A 233 -12.83 10.46 11.10
C LEU A 233 -13.82 9.51 10.42
N ARG A 234 -14.78 10.04 9.66
CA ARG A 234 -15.81 9.27 8.96
C ARG A 234 -16.07 9.88 7.59
N ALA A 235 -16.43 9.02 6.64
CA ALA A 235 -16.96 9.51 5.37
C ALA A 235 -18.38 10.08 5.58
N PRO A 236 -18.82 11.02 4.73
CA PRO A 236 -20.22 11.45 4.68
C PRO A 236 -21.18 10.27 4.54
N GLU A 237 -22.44 10.49 4.89
CA GLU A 237 -23.47 9.48 4.68
C GLU A 237 -23.69 9.25 3.19
N ARG A 238 -23.86 7.97 2.82
CA ARG A 238 -24.16 7.59 1.44
C ARG A 238 -25.42 8.25 0.95
N SER A 239 -25.42 8.66 -0.32
CA SER A 239 -26.63 9.15 -0.98
C SER A 239 -27.75 8.11 -0.86
N THR A 240 -28.88 8.54 -0.30
CA THR A 240 -30.10 7.74 -0.26
C THR A 240 -30.71 7.74 -1.66
N GLY A 241 -30.18 6.92 -2.57
CA GLY A 241 -30.93 6.55 -3.77
C GLY A 241 -32.31 6.06 -3.31
N VAL A 242 -33.40 6.56 -3.92
CA VAL A 242 -34.79 6.25 -3.55
C VAL A 242 -34.97 4.74 -3.46
N ARG A 243 -34.84 4.19 -2.26
CA ARG A 243 -35.12 2.78 -2.00
C ARG A 243 -36.62 2.69 -1.80
N VAL A 244 -37.36 2.65 -2.90
CA VAL A 244 -38.80 2.36 -2.88
C VAL A 244 -38.98 1.05 -2.11
N ARG A 245 -39.40 1.14 -0.85
CA ARG A 245 -39.83 0.00 -0.06
C ARG A 245 -41.31 -0.21 -0.37
N ALA A 246 -41.58 -0.85 -1.49
CA ALA A 246 -42.85 -1.51 -1.70
C ALA A 246 -42.68 -2.97 -1.23
N ASN A 247 -43.13 -3.27 -0.01
CA ASN A 247 -43.40 -4.62 0.52
C ASN A 247 -42.48 -5.78 0.06
N GLY A 248 -41.17 -5.64 0.22
CA GLY A 248 -40.25 -6.75 -0.09
C GLY A 248 -38.82 -6.50 0.40
N LYS A 249 -38.24 -7.50 1.04
CA LYS A 249 -36.80 -7.54 1.36
C LYS A 249 -36.02 -7.70 0.05
N LYS A 250 -35.60 -6.60 -0.59
CA LYS A 250 -34.65 -6.70 -1.72
C LYS A 250 -33.34 -7.30 -1.20
N PRO A 251 -32.89 -8.47 -1.71
CA PRO A 251 -31.58 -9.01 -1.38
C PRO A 251 -30.50 -7.99 -1.74
N GLY A 252 -29.56 -7.72 -0.82
CA GLY A 252 -28.56 -6.66 -0.99
C GLY A 252 -27.52 -6.88 -2.10
N GLY A 253 -27.66 -7.92 -2.93
CA GLY A 253 -26.77 -8.23 -4.04
C GLY A 253 -27.37 -9.25 -5.02
N TYR A 254 -26.74 -9.38 -6.20
CA TYR A 254 -27.16 -10.29 -7.27
C TYR A 254 -27.13 -11.76 -6.84
N THR A 255 -28.12 -12.57 -7.17
CA THR A 255 -28.09 -14.00 -6.89
C THR A 255 -27.97 -14.73 -8.21
N ALA A 256 -27.02 -15.67 -8.32
CA ALA A 256 -26.87 -16.44 -9.56
C ALA A 256 -28.20 -17.12 -9.88
N SER A 257 -28.66 -16.97 -11.12
CA SER A 257 -29.90 -17.55 -11.58
C SER A 257 -29.78 -19.07 -11.72
N PRO A 258 -30.90 -19.82 -11.72
CA PRO A 258 -30.87 -21.26 -12.01
C PRO A 258 -30.21 -21.59 -13.36
N ILE A 259 -30.39 -20.71 -14.35
CA ILE A 259 -29.76 -20.83 -15.67
C ILE A 259 -28.23 -20.71 -15.56
N GLU A 260 -27.71 -19.72 -14.83
CA GLU A 260 -26.26 -19.57 -14.63
C GLU A 260 -25.65 -20.74 -13.84
N VAL A 261 -26.39 -21.29 -12.85
CA VAL A 261 -25.95 -22.48 -12.11
C VAL A 261 -25.81 -23.68 -13.05
N GLY A 262 -26.85 -23.97 -13.83
CA GLY A 262 -26.83 -25.08 -14.79
C GLY A 262 -25.77 -24.90 -15.87
N PHE A 263 -25.69 -23.70 -16.45
CA PHE A 263 -24.73 -23.37 -17.51
C PHE A 263 -23.27 -23.51 -17.05
N LEU A 264 -22.96 -23.09 -15.82
CA LEU A 264 -21.61 -23.27 -15.27
C LEU A 264 -21.24 -24.74 -15.14
N LEU A 265 -22.11 -25.56 -14.56
CA LEU A 265 -21.84 -27.00 -14.40
C LEU A 265 -21.72 -27.70 -15.74
N ALA A 266 -22.66 -27.44 -16.65
CA ALA A 266 -22.66 -28.06 -17.97
C ALA A 266 -21.39 -27.69 -18.76
N ALA A 267 -20.90 -26.44 -18.63
CA ALA A 267 -19.63 -26.03 -19.23
C ALA A 267 -18.41 -26.73 -18.59
N CYS A 268 -18.46 -27.03 -17.30
CA CYS A 268 -17.40 -27.76 -16.61
C CYS A 268 -17.37 -29.24 -17.04
N GLU A 269 -18.54 -29.87 -17.16
CA GLU A 269 -18.71 -31.28 -17.55
C GLU A 269 -18.40 -31.54 -19.04
N CYS A 270 -18.74 -30.60 -19.93
CA CYS A 270 -18.43 -30.73 -21.35
C CYS A 270 -16.97 -30.44 -21.72
N GLU A 271 -16.07 -30.37 -20.73
CA GLU A 271 -14.64 -30.08 -20.91
C GLU A 271 -14.37 -28.72 -21.59
N ALA A 272 -15.23 -27.72 -21.41
CA ALA A 272 -14.96 -26.37 -21.92
C ALA A 272 -13.72 -25.72 -21.25
N PHE A 273 -13.39 -26.20 -20.05
CA PHE A 273 -12.18 -25.86 -19.32
C PHE A 273 -11.28 -27.06 -19.11
N ASP A 274 -10.05 -26.79 -18.68
CA ASP A 274 -9.16 -27.81 -18.14
C ASP A 274 -9.76 -28.48 -16.90
N PHE A 275 -9.49 -29.78 -16.71
CA PHE A 275 -10.04 -30.59 -15.62
C PHE A 275 -9.91 -29.94 -14.23
N ASP A 276 -8.70 -29.51 -13.83
CA ASP A 276 -8.47 -28.84 -12.52
C ASP A 276 -9.38 -27.62 -12.33
N VAL A 277 -9.60 -26.85 -13.40
CA VAL A 277 -10.38 -25.61 -13.35
C VAL A 277 -11.87 -25.92 -13.33
N SER A 278 -12.32 -26.89 -14.12
CA SER A 278 -13.68 -27.41 -14.09
C SER A 278 -14.02 -27.92 -12.69
N LEU A 279 -13.20 -28.80 -12.11
CA LEU A 279 -13.45 -29.35 -10.79
C LEU A 279 -13.39 -28.27 -9.70
N ALA A 280 -12.47 -27.30 -9.77
CA ALA A 280 -12.46 -26.20 -8.81
C ALA A 280 -13.72 -25.32 -8.90
N LEU A 281 -14.25 -25.06 -10.11
CA LEU A 281 -15.50 -24.33 -10.30
C LEU A 281 -16.70 -25.14 -9.79
N THR A 282 -16.76 -26.43 -10.12
CA THR A 282 -17.77 -27.37 -9.63
C THR A 282 -17.76 -27.41 -8.12
N LEU A 283 -16.61 -27.69 -7.49
CA LEU A 283 -16.44 -27.77 -6.04
C LEU A 283 -16.88 -26.46 -5.37
N MET A 284 -16.49 -25.30 -5.90
CA MET A 284 -16.91 -23.99 -5.40
C MET A 284 -18.44 -23.79 -5.45
N LEU A 285 -19.08 -24.18 -6.55
CA LEU A 285 -20.52 -24.05 -6.74
C LEU A 285 -21.29 -25.00 -5.80
N VAL A 286 -20.95 -26.29 -5.84
CA VAL A 286 -21.72 -27.33 -5.15
C VAL A 286 -21.51 -27.29 -3.63
N THR A 287 -20.30 -26.99 -3.15
CA THR A 287 -20.08 -26.82 -1.70
C THR A 287 -20.46 -25.42 -1.20
N GLY A 288 -20.72 -24.50 -2.13
CA GLY A 288 -20.89 -23.08 -1.89
C GLY A 288 -19.68 -22.40 -1.28
N GLN A 289 -18.51 -23.05 -1.18
CA GLN A 289 -17.35 -22.50 -0.47
C GLN A 289 -16.73 -21.28 -1.16
N ARG A 290 -15.99 -20.49 -0.38
CA ARG A 290 -15.33 -19.29 -0.90
C ARG A 290 -14.21 -19.72 -1.86
N ARG A 291 -14.02 -18.96 -2.94
CA ARG A 291 -13.00 -19.23 -3.97
C ARG A 291 -11.57 -19.47 -3.45
N ARG A 292 -11.19 -18.86 -2.32
CA ARG A 292 -9.84 -19.01 -1.75
C ARG A 292 -9.63 -20.39 -1.13
N PRO A 293 -10.45 -20.82 -0.13
CA PRO A 293 -10.43 -22.21 0.36
C PRO A 293 -10.39 -23.25 -0.74
N VAL A 294 -11.22 -23.10 -1.78
CA VAL A 294 -11.25 -24.04 -2.91
C VAL A 294 -9.91 -24.06 -3.66
N ALA A 295 -9.42 -22.89 -4.05
CA ALA A 295 -8.22 -22.82 -4.89
C ALA A 295 -6.92 -23.17 -4.15
N SER A 296 -6.91 -23.08 -2.82
CA SER A 296 -5.77 -23.42 -1.96
C SER A 296 -6.00 -24.70 -1.15
N ALA A 297 -6.96 -25.55 -1.55
CA ALA A 297 -7.30 -26.74 -0.79
C ALA A 297 -6.14 -27.74 -0.82
N LEU A 298 -5.81 -28.32 0.32
CA LEU A 298 -4.77 -29.35 0.42
C LEU A 298 -5.38 -30.72 0.15
N ILE A 299 -4.57 -31.64 -0.36
CA ILE A 299 -5.01 -33.02 -0.58
C ILE A 299 -5.39 -33.68 0.76
N GLU A 300 -4.60 -33.45 1.81
CA GLU A 300 -4.83 -34.00 3.15
C GLU A 300 -6.14 -33.53 3.81
N ASP A 301 -6.74 -32.45 3.32
CA ASP A 301 -8.04 -31.97 3.81
C ASP A 301 -9.21 -32.86 3.33
N PHE A 302 -8.98 -33.78 2.39
CA PHE A 302 -10.01 -34.61 1.77
C PHE A 302 -9.87 -36.07 2.21
N VAL A 303 -10.88 -36.56 2.93
CA VAL A 303 -10.87 -37.92 3.49
C VAL A 303 -12.16 -38.66 3.15
N PRO A 304 -12.15 -40.00 3.03
CA PRO A 304 -13.39 -40.77 2.93
C PRO A 304 -14.23 -40.57 4.20
N TRP A 305 -15.55 -40.54 4.04
CA TRP A 305 -16.45 -40.54 5.19
C TRP A 305 -16.64 -41.97 5.70
N ALA A 306 -16.02 -42.30 6.83
CA ALA A 306 -16.01 -43.67 7.37
C ALA A 306 -17.41 -44.24 7.62
N GLU A 307 -18.36 -43.42 8.08
CA GLU A 307 -19.71 -43.85 8.44
C GLU A 307 -20.68 -43.91 7.25
N THR A 308 -20.35 -43.30 6.10
CA THR A 308 -21.24 -43.27 4.93
C THR A 308 -20.48 -43.65 3.66
N GLU A 309 -20.65 -44.89 3.23
CA GLU A 309 -19.96 -45.43 2.05
C GLU A 309 -20.17 -44.59 0.80
N GLY A 310 -19.10 -44.41 0.03
CA GLY A 310 -19.09 -43.64 -1.21
C GLY A 310 -19.07 -42.12 -1.02
N TRP A 311 -19.25 -41.61 0.20
CA TRP A 311 -19.11 -40.18 0.48
C TRP A 311 -17.70 -39.81 0.92
N GLY A 312 -17.35 -38.55 0.68
CA GLY A 312 -16.15 -37.93 1.20
C GLY A 312 -16.45 -36.81 2.19
N VAL A 313 -15.42 -36.34 2.88
CA VAL A 313 -15.45 -35.15 3.73
C VAL A 313 -14.31 -34.24 3.33
N TRP A 314 -14.62 -32.96 3.11
CA TRP A 314 -13.63 -31.91 3.04
C TRP A 314 -13.52 -31.20 4.41
N SER A 315 -12.42 -31.46 5.11
CA SER A 315 -12.09 -30.93 6.43
C SER A 315 -11.24 -29.65 6.33
N MET A 316 -11.87 -28.49 6.21
CA MET A 316 -11.15 -27.21 6.09
C MET A 316 -10.60 -26.72 7.43
N GLY A 317 -9.28 -26.53 7.53
CA GLY A 317 -8.64 -25.93 8.69
C GLY A 317 -8.98 -24.44 8.93
N PRO A 318 -8.68 -23.91 10.14
CA PRO A 318 -9.04 -22.54 10.54
C PRO A 318 -8.38 -21.44 9.69
N ALA A 319 -7.26 -21.72 9.03
CA ALA A 319 -6.61 -20.79 8.11
C ALA A 319 -7.53 -20.39 6.93
N HIS A 320 -8.31 -21.35 6.42
CA HIS A 320 -9.26 -21.17 5.32
C HIS A 320 -10.59 -20.53 5.77
N ARG A 321 -10.83 -20.47 7.09
CA ARG A 321 -12.02 -19.84 7.69
C ARG A 321 -11.78 -18.33 7.91
N LYS A 322 -12.54 -17.48 7.20
CA LYS A 322 -12.30 -16.02 7.13
C LYS A 322 -12.30 -15.32 8.50
N THR A 323 -13.12 -15.80 9.44
CA THR A 323 -13.31 -15.15 10.75
C THR A 323 -12.71 -15.94 11.91
N ALA A 324 -12.21 -17.16 11.70
CA ALA A 324 -11.80 -18.07 12.76
C ALA A 324 -10.64 -17.50 13.59
N SER A 325 -9.54 -17.09 12.92
CA SER A 325 -8.39 -16.47 13.57
C SER A 325 -8.73 -15.23 14.42
N ARG A 326 -9.68 -14.38 14.00
CA ARG A 326 -10.11 -13.21 14.80
C ARG A 326 -10.88 -13.62 16.06
N ARG A 327 -11.51 -14.79 16.04
CA ARG A 327 -12.28 -15.34 17.17
C ARG A 327 -11.46 -16.28 18.05
N GLY A 328 -10.20 -16.57 17.70
CA GLY A 328 -9.43 -17.63 18.34
C GLY A 328 -10.01 -19.03 18.10
N ASP A 329 -10.85 -19.18 17.08
CA ASP A 329 -11.49 -20.44 16.74
C ASP A 329 -10.51 -21.32 15.95
N THR A 330 -10.17 -22.47 16.52
CA THR A 330 -9.24 -23.46 15.97
C THR A 330 -9.95 -24.66 15.35
N SER A 331 -11.29 -24.70 15.35
CA SER A 331 -12.03 -25.85 14.84
C SER A 331 -11.96 -25.94 13.32
N ARG A 332 -12.07 -27.16 12.81
CA ARG A 332 -12.25 -27.41 11.39
C ARG A 332 -13.67 -27.10 10.96
N HIS A 333 -13.85 -26.81 9.67
CA HIS A 333 -15.14 -26.76 9.01
C HIS A 333 -15.24 -27.95 8.06
N ALA A 334 -15.97 -28.98 8.46
CA ALA A 334 -16.17 -30.17 7.64
C ALA A 334 -17.39 -30.04 6.71
N ILE A 335 -17.21 -30.42 5.45
CA ILE A 335 -18.25 -30.43 4.41
C ILE A 335 -18.38 -31.84 3.82
N PRO A 336 -19.57 -32.46 3.85
CA PRO A 336 -19.78 -33.74 3.19
C PRO A 336 -19.79 -33.56 1.66
N LEU A 337 -19.19 -34.51 0.95
CA LEU A 337 -19.09 -34.55 -0.51
C LEU A 337 -19.93 -35.73 -1.03
N PRO A 338 -21.01 -35.48 -1.81
CA PRO A 338 -21.83 -36.54 -2.38
C PRO A 338 -21.02 -37.49 -3.28
N PRO A 339 -21.47 -38.74 -3.51
CA PRO A 339 -20.62 -39.77 -4.12
C PRO A 339 -20.06 -39.42 -5.48
N TYR A 340 -20.85 -38.80 -6.35
CA TYR A 340 -20.37 -38.35 -7.66
C TYR A 340 -19.22 -37.34 -7.52
N LEU A 341 -19.41 -36.31 -6.69
CA LEU A 341 -18.39 -35.29 -6.46
C LEU A 341 -17.15 -35.88 -5.78
N TRP A 342 -17.34 -36.79 -4.83
CA TRP A 342 -16.25 -37.44 -4.13
C TRP A 342 -15.38 -38.27 -5.08
N ALA A 343 -16.00 -39.06 -5.97
CA ALA A 343 -15.27 -39.83 -6.97
C ALA A 343 -14.39 -38.93 -7.87
N THR A 344 -14.92 -37.80 -8.35
CA THR A 344 -14.13 -36.85 -9.15
C THR A 344 -13.01 -36.20 -8.36
N VAL A 345 -13.23 -35.90 -7.07
CA VAL A 345 -12.18 -35.39 -6.19
C VAL A 345 -11.08 -36.44 -5.97
N GLN A 346 -11.43 -37.72 -5.82
CA GLN A 346 -10.45 -38.80 -5.69
C GLN A 346 -9.56 -38.92 -6.94
N GLU A 347 -10.12 -38.79 -8.14
CA GLU A 347 -9.33 -38.74 -9.39
C GLU A 347 -8.33 -37.58 -9.38
N GLN A 348 -8.76 -36.40 -8.93
CA GLN A 348 -7.87 -35.23 -8.81
C GLN A 348 -6.79 -35.42 -7.74
N ILE A 349 -7.13 -36.03 -6.59
CA ILE A 349 -6.17 -36.36 -5.53
C ILE A 349 -5.04 -37.23 -6.09
N VAL A 350 -5.40 -38.28 -6.84
CA VAL A 350 -4.42 -39.16 -7.51
C VAL A 350 -3.56 -38.36 -8.48
N SER A 351 -4.17 -37.52 -9.33
CA SER A 351 -3.44 -36.70 -10.30
C SER A 351 -2.48 -35.71 -9.63
N ALA A 352 -2.92 -35.06 -8.55
CA ALA A 352 -2.12 -34.06 -7.85
C ALA A 352 -0.95 -34.70 -7.08
N HIS A 353 -1.18 -35.86 -6.46
CA HIS A 353 -0.11 -36.67 -5.85
C HIS A 353 0.92 -37.12 -6.87
N ALA A 354 0.49 -37.61 -8.05
CA ALA A 354 1.39 -38.01 -9.12
C ALA A 354 2.25 -36.84 -9.62
N ALA A 355 1.74 -35.61 -9.54
CA ALA A 355 2.48 -34.39 -9.86
C ALA A 355 3.35 -33.87 -8.69
N GLY A 356 3.37 -34.56 -7.54
CA GLY A 356 4.14 -34.16 -6.35
C GLY A 356 3.62 -32.90 -5.66
N SER A 357 2.38 -32.48 -5.92
CA SER A 357 1.81 -31.29 -5.30
C SER A 357 1.08 -31.63 -4.00
N PRO A 358 1.22 -30.81 -2.94
CA PRO A 358 0.39 -30.95 -1.73
C PRO A 358 -1.03 -30.40 -1.92
N PHE A 359 -1.27 -29.62 -2.98
CA PHE A 359 -2.54 -28.96 -3.24
C PHE A 359 -3.43 -29.81 -4.15
N LEU A 360 -4.74 -29.82 -3.88
CA LEU A 360 -5.71 -30.48 -4.76
C LEU A 360 -5.69 -29.87 -6.16
N PHE A 361 -5.50 -28.55 -6.26
CA PHE A 361 -5.37 -27.83 -7.53
C PHE A 361 -3.97 -27.19 -7.63
N PRO A 362 -3.00 -27.86 -8.27
CA PRO A 362 -1.63 -27.36 -8.35
C PRO A 362 -1.51 -26.09 -9.20
N GLN A 363 -0.47 -25.31 -8.94
CA GLN A 363 -0.08 -24.19 -9.78
C GLN A 363 0.45 -24.68 -11.13
N ARG A 364 -0.22 -24.29 -12.23
CA ARG A 364 0.19 -24.68 -13.59
C ARG A 364 1.35 -23.88 -14.17
N ARG A 365 1.57 -22.66 -13.67
CA ARG A 365 2.63 -21.77 -14.16
C ARG A 365 3.12 -20.84 -13.06
N PRO A 366 4.41 -20.50 -13.01
CA PRO A 366 4.94 -19.46 -12.14
C PRO A 366 4.13 -18.17 -12.28
N GLY A 367 3.66 -17.62 -11.16
CA GLY A 367 2.90 -16.37 -11.14
C GLY A 367 3.79 -15.14 -11.37
N ARG A 368 5.10 -15.27 -11.14
CA ARG A 368 6.15 -14.25 -11.34
C ARG A 368 7.45 -14.91 -11.81
N ALA A 369 8.40 -14.13 -12.32
CA ALA A 369 9.67 -14.63 -12.85
C ALA A 369 10.52 -15.43 -11.83
N ASN A 370 10.33 -15.20 -10.53
CA ASN A 370 11.07 -15.87 -9.44
C ASN A 370 10.15 -16.76 -8.58
N ASP A 371 9.00 -17.15 -9.10
CA ASP A 371 8.07 -18.03 -8.40
C ASP A 371 8.51 -19.49 -8.60
N ALA A 372 8.65 -20.24 -7.51
CA ALA A 372 9.09 -21.63 -7.52
C ALA A 372 8.09 -22.55 -8.22
N GLY A 373 6.84 -22.09 -8.43
CA GLY A 373 5.82 -22.84 -9.17
C GLY A 373 5.25 -24.03 -8.41
N ASP A 374 5.56 -24.15 -7.13
CA ASP A 374 5.14 -25.19 -6.18
C ASP A 374 3.83 -24.81 -5.44
N GLY A 375 3.18 -23.73 -5.85
CA GLY A 375 1.96 -23.22 -5.23
C GLY A 375 0.68 -23.92 -5.70
N HIS A 376 -0.43 -23.21 -5.48
CA HIS A 376 -1.78 -23.67 -5.81
C HIS A 376 -2.43 -22.83 -6.92
N LEU A 377 -3.58 -23.29 -7.43
CA LEU A 377 -4.39 -22.57 -8.39
C LEU A 377 -4.68 -21.14 -7.88
N SER A 378 -4.43 -20.13 -8.71
CA SER A 378 -4.70 -18.75 -8.30
C SER A 378 -6.22 -18.54 -8.11
N PRO A 379 -6.69 -18.02 -6.95
CA PRO A 379 -8.12 -17.77 -6.71
C PRO A 379 -8.76 -16.79 -7.72
N SER A 380 -7.94 -15.98 -8.40
CA SER A 380 -8.39 -15.08 -9.46
C SER A 380 -8.88 -15.84 -10.69
N VAL A 381 -8.31 -17.01 -11.00
CA VAL A 381 -8.68 -17.85 -12.16
C VAL A 381 -10.17 -18.15 -12.16
N LEU A 382 -10.74 -18.51 -11.00
CA LEU A 382 -12.17 -18.80 -10.88
C LEU A 382 -13.04 -17.61 -11.30
N ASN A 383 -12.70 -16.38 -10.89
CA ASN A 383 -13.42 -15.18 -11.36
C ASN A 383 -13.21 -14.94 -12.85
N HIS A 384 -11.98 -15.16 -13.33
CA HIS A 384 -11.67 -14.91 -14.72
C HIS A 384 -12.43 -15.85 -15.66
N ARG A 385 -12.64 -17.10 -15.25
CA ARG A 385 -13.38 -18.12 -16.01
C ARG A 385 -14.89 -17.87 -16.01
N LEU A 386 -15.45 -17.46 -14.87
CA LEU A 386 -16.84 -16.98 -14.84
C LEU A 386 -17.04 -15.77 -15.77
N ALA A 387 -16.11 -14.82 -15.77
CA ALA A 387 -16.18 -13.70 -16.70
C ALA A 387 -15.94 -14.11 -18.17
N ASP A 388 -15.14 -15.16 -18.44
CA ASP A 388 -15.00 -15.73 -19.81
C ASP A 388 -16.33 -16.31 -20.30
N LEU A 389 -17.13 -16.92 -19.41
CA LEU A 389 -18.47 -17.44 -19.72
C LEU A 389 -19.51 -16.35 -20.00
N GLY A 390 -19.19 -15.08 -19.73
CA GLY A 390 -20.14 -13.98 -19.86
C GLY A 390 -21.28 -13.99 -18.83
N VAL A 391 -21.18 -14.82 -17.78
CA VAL A 391 -22.17 -14.84 -16.69
C VAL A 391 -22.01 -13.60 -15.82
N ARG A 392 -23.13 -13.11 -15.28
CA ARG A 392 -23.13 -11.96 -14.36
C ARG A 392 -22.67 -12.38 -12.96
N ALA A 393 -22.93 -13.63 -12.58
CA ALA A 393 -22.61 -14.17 -11.28
C ALA A 393 -21.09 -14.18 -10.98
N SER A 394 -20.72 -13.61 -9.83
CA SER A 394 -19.41 -13.81 -9.21
C SER A 394 -19.40 -15.07 -8.34
N PRO A 395 -18.23 -15.56 -7.88
CA PRO A 395 -18.15 -16.69 -6.95
C PRO A 395 -19.06 -16.55 -5.71
N HIS A 396 -19.20 -15.32 -5.19
CA HIS A 396 -20.03 -15.10 -4.01
C HIS A 396 -21.53 -15.15 -4.31
N ASP A 397 -21.92 -14.90 -5.56
CA ASP A 397 -23.33 -14.93 -5.98
C ASP A 397 -23.82 -16.38 -6.16
N TYR A 398 -22.94 -17.33 -6.47
CA TYR A 398 -23.24 -18.76 -6.43
C TYR A 398 -23.44 -19.27 -4.99
N ARG A 399 -22.60 -18.85 -4.03
CA ARG A 399 -22.85 -19.12 -2.61
C ARG A 399 -24.18 -18.53 -2.16
N ARG A 400 -24.54 -17.33 -2.62
CA ARG A 400 -25.85 -16.72 -2.37
C ARG A 400 -26.98 -17.55 -2.99
N ALA A 401 -26.80 -18.05 -4.21
CA ALA A 401 -27.74 -18.92 -4.90
C ALA A 401 -27.99 -20.19 -4.10
N MET A 402 -26.94 -20.90 -3.67
CA MET A 402 -27.06 -22.07 -2.79
C MET A 402 -27.90 -21.75 -1.55
N THR A 403 -27.54 -20.71 -0.78
CA THR A 403 -28.27 -20.38 0.45
C THR A 403 -29.73 -19.96 0.20
N THR A 404 -30.01 -19.32 -0.94
CA THR A 404 -31.34 -18.83 -1.30
C THR A 404 -32.21 -19.98 -1.79
N THR A 405 -31.70 -20.82 -2.69
CA THR A 405 -32.41 -21.98 -3.22
C THR A 405 -32.68 -23.00 -2.12
N LEU A 406 -31.71 -23.31 -1.27
CA LEU A 406 -31.91 -24.24 -0.16
C LEU A 406 -33.08 -23.81 0.74
N GLN A 407 -33.17 -22.52 1.10
CA GLN A 407 -34.24 -22.03 1.98
C GLN A 407 -35.56 -21.81 1.24
N ALA A 408 -35.54 -21.15 0.09
CA ALA A 408 -36.75 -20.67 -0.59
C ALA A 408 -37.40 -21.73 -1.47
N VAL A 409 -36.61 -22.61 -2.09
CA VAL A 409 -37.08 -23.62 -3.04
C VAL A 409 -37.11 -24.99 -2.39
N LEU A 410 -35.98 -25.42 -1.80
CA LEU A 410 -35.84 -26.77 -1.22
C LEU A 410 -36.32 -26.85 0.24
N ARG A 411 -36.74 -25.73 0.83
CA ARG A 411 -37.30 -25.62 2.19
C ARG A 411 -36.41 -26.19 3.30
N VAL A 412 -35.09 -26.20 3.09
CA VAL A 412 -34.11 -26.59 4.09
C VAL A 412 -34.06 -25.54 5.22
N PRO A 413 -34.09 -25.96 6.49
CA PRO A 413 -33.99 -25.06 7.63
C PRO A 413 -32.77 -24.15 7.56
N ARG A 414 -32.96 -22.90 7.99
CA ARG A 414 -31.89 -21.90 7.96
C ARG A 414 -30.71 -22.23 8.88
N SER A 415 -30.95 -22.97 9.97
CA SER A 415 -29.90 -23.52 10.85
C SER A 415 -28.92 -24.36 10.06
N ASP A 416 -29.43 -25.27 9.24
CA ASP A 416 -28.65 -26.30 8.55
C ASP A 416 -27.89 -25.68 7.38
N VAL A 417 -28.53 -24.73 6.68
CA VAL A 417 -27.84 -23.94 5.64
C VAL A 417 -26.67 -23.16 6.22
N LYS A 418 -26.76 -22.64 7.46
CA LYS A 418 -25.63 -21.94 8.11
C LYS A 418 -24.47 -22.89 8.42
N LEU A 419 -24.75 -24.16 8.73
CA LEU A 419 -23.74 -25.19 8.92
C LEU A 419 -22.90 -25.35 7.65
N LEU A 420 -23.53 -25.42 6.47
CA LEU A 420 -22.82 -25.54 5.19
C LEU A 420 -21.97 -24.32 4.82
N VAL A 421 -22.38 -23.11 5.22
CA VAL A 421 -21.67 -21.87 4.84
C VAL A 421 -20.80 -21.28 5.94
N ASP A 422 -20.31 -22.08 6.91
CA ASP A 422 -19.38 -21.64 7.96
C ASP A 422 -19.81 -20.27 8.56
N HIS A 423 -21.12 -20.07 8.73
CA HIS A 423 -21.64 -18.83 9.30
C HIS A 423 -21.77 -19.03 10.81
N ALA A 424 -20.59 -19.10 11.46
CA ALA A 424 -20.40 -19.49 12.85
C ALA A 424 -20.87 -20.93 13.15
N GLU A 425 -20.76 -21.86 12.19
CA GLU A 425 -21.24 -23.25 12.33
C GLU A 425 -22.69 -23.32 12.87
N GLY A 426 -23.54 -22.36 12.49
CA GLY A 426 -24.91 -22.30 12.99
C GLY A 426 -25.08 -21.84 14.45
N ILE A 427 -23.99 -21.77 15.23
CA ILE A 427 -23.97 -21.45 16.67
C ILE A 427 -24.40 -19.98 16.91
N GLY A 428 -25.30 -19.80 17.88
CA GLY A 428 -25.76 -18.49 18.33
C GLY A 428 -24.68 -17.70 19.07
N ARG A 429 -24.75 -16.36 19.08
CA ARG A 429 -23.75 -15.49 19.74
C ARG A 429 -23.72 -15.56 21.28
N GLY A 430 -24.45 -16.49 21.90
CA GLY A 430 -24.50 -16.68 23.36
C GLY A 430 -24.46 -18.14 23.80
N ASP A 431 -24.21 -19.08 22.89
CA ASP A 431 -24.14 -20.50 23.21
C ASP A 431 -22.68 -20.89 23.49
N THR A 432 -22.25 -20.67 24.73
CA THR A 432 -20.89 -20.99 25.19
C THR A 432 -20.64 -22.50 25.29
N LEU A 433 -21.68 -23.32 25.38
CA LEU A 433 -21.54 -24.76 25.52
C LEU A 433 -21.16 -25.38 24.16
N GLU A 434 -21.89 -25.03 23.10
CA GLU A 434 -21.52 -25.45 21.74
C GLU A 434 -20.19 -24.85 21.28
N LEU A 435 -19.84 -23.64 21.74
CA LEU A 435 -18.59 -22.98 21.37
C LEU A 435 -17.33 -23.68 21.92
N HIS A 436 -17.43 -24.36 23.06
CA HIS A 436 -16.27 -24.88 23.79
C HIS A 436 -16.25 -26.40 24.03
N TYR A 437 -17.39 -27.11 23.90
CA TYR A 437 -17.50 -28.50 24.37
C TYR A 437 -17.92 -29.52 23.31
N THR A 438 -18.21 -29.11 22.07
CA THR A 438 -18.65 -30.04 21.01
C THR A 438 -17.65 -30.10 19.87
N SER A 439 -17.09 -31.29 19.62
CA SER A 439 -16.21 -31.59 18.48
C SER A 439 -16.96 -32.23 17.30
N ASP A 440 -18.29 -32.26 17.35
CA ASP A 440 -19.15 -32.86 16.34
C ASP A 440 -19.26 -31.94 15.11
N ASP A 441 -18.87 -32.48 13.95
CA ASP A 441 -18.94 -31.80 12.65
C ASP A 441 -20.36 -31.67 12.08
N ARG A 442 -21.33 -32.38 12.67
CA ARG A 442 -22.76 -32.42 12.29
C ARG A 442 -22.96 -32.80 10.82
N LEU A 443 -22.19 -33.80 10.38
CA LEU A 443 -22.25 -34.29 9.00
C LEU A 443 -23.63 -34.91 8.68
N ASP A 444 -24.29 -35.48 9.67
CA ASP A 444 -25.67 -35.97 9.64
C ASP A 444 -26.69 -34.87 9.25
N LEU A 445 -26.50 -33.63 9.74
CA LEU A 445 -27.34 -32.49 9.39
C LEU A 445 -26.91 -31.84 8.07
N LYS A 446 -25.60 -31.81 7.78
CA LYS A 446 -25.05 -31.20 6.57
C LYS A 446 -25.34 -32.04 5.32
N ALA A 447 -25.27 -33.37 5.41
CA ALA A 447 -25.33 -34.26 4.25
C ALA A 447 -26.67 -34.23 3.51
N PRO A 448 -27.85 -34.26 4.17
CA PRO A 448 -29.13 -34.15 3.48
C PRO A 448 -29.30 -32.82 2.73
N ALA A 449 -28.89 -31.72 3.36
CA ALA A 449 -28.93 -30.39 2.74
C ALA A 449 -27.97 -30.30 1.53
N MET A 450 -26.76 -30.85 1.66
CA MET A 450 -25.79 -30.92 0.57
C MET A 450 -26.30 -31.77 -0.59
N LYS A 451 -26.89 -32.93 -0.29
CA LYS A 451 -27.49 -33.81 -1.31
C LYS A 451 -28.60 -33.10 -2.07
N ALA A 452 -29.54 -32.48 -1.36
CA ALA A 452 -30.67 -31.77 -1.98
C ALA A 452 -30.19 -30.63 -2.90
N TRP A 453 -29.17 -29.88 -2.47
CA TRP A 453 -28.56 -28.85 -3.31
C TRP A 453 -27.86 -29.45 -4.54
N PHE A 454 -27.08 -30.49 -4.35
CA PHE A 454 -26.33 -31.15 -5.41
C PHE A 454 -27.25 -31.76 -6.48
N ASP A 455 -28.28 -32.49 -6.07
CA ASP A 455 -29.29 -33.03 -6.98
C ASP A 455 -30.01 -31.91 -7.76
N TRP A 456 -30.32 -30.80 -7.09
CA TRP A 456 -30.92 -29.63 -7.74
C TRP A 456 -29.98 -29.00 -8.78
N CYS A 457 -28.68 -28.92 -8.47
CA CYS A 457 -27.64 -28.45 -9.38
C CYS A 457 -27.53 -29.35 -10.63
N LEU A 458 -27.49 -30.67 -10.45
CA LEU A 458 -27.45 -31.63 -11.56
C LEU A 458 -28.69 -31.52 -12.47
N ALA A 459 -29.88 -31.30 -11.89
CA ALA A 459 -31.07 -31.08 -12.70
C ALA A 459 -30.98 -29.80 -13.56
N ARG A 460 -30.35 -28.73 -13.06
CA ARG A 460 -30.10 -27.51 -13.85
C ARG A 460 -29.02 -27.70 -14.90
N GLU A 461 -27.99 -28.48 -14.57
CA GLU A 461 -26.91 -28.86 -15.50
C GLU A 461 -27.47 -29.60 -16.70
N ALA A 462 -28.29 -30.63 -16.49
CA ALA A 462 -28.96 -31.36 -17.56
C ALA A 462 -29.80 -30.46 -18.47
N GLU A 463 -30.60 -29.54 -17.90
CA GLU A 463 -31.39 -28.55 -18.66
C GLU A 463 -30.52 -27.59 -19.49
N ALA A 464 -29.34 -27.21 -18.96
CA ALA A 464 -28.44 -26.29 -19.63
C ALA A 464 -27.60 -26.99 -20.70
N ALA A 465 -27.20 -28.24 -20.48
CA ALA A 465 -26.41 -29.03 -21.42
C ALA A 465 -27.09 -29.17 -22.78
N GLU A 466 -28.43 -29.26 -22.82
CA GLU A 466 -29.21 -29.28 -24.07
C GLU A 466 -29.09 -28.02 -24.91
N ARG A 467 -28.71 -26.90 -24.28
CA ARG A 467 -28.62 -25.57 -24.90
C ARG A 467 -27.18 -25.12 -25.13
N LEU A 468 -26.20 -25.91 -24.70
CA LEU A 468 -24.80 -25.59 -24.90
C LEU A 468 -24.43 -25.74 -26.39
N PRO A 469 -23.65 -24.79 -26.94
CA PRO A 469 -23.04 -24.99 -28.24
C PRO A 469 -22.04 -26.18 -28.15
N PRO A 470 -21.68 -26.80 -29.29
CA PRO A 470 -20.62 -27.80 -29.33
C PRO A 470 -19.36 -27.33 -28.60
N VAL A 471 -18.67 -28.24 -27.90
CA VAL A 471 -17.55 -27.89 -27.01
C VAL A 471 -16.45 -27.09 -27.72
N GLU A 472 -16.15 -27.41 -28.97
CA GLU A 472 -15.16 -26.69 -29.78
C GLU A 472 -15.56 -25.23 -30.00
N ASN A 473 -16.85 -24.99 -30.24
CA ASN A 473 -17.39 -23.64 -30.40
C ASN A 473 -17.40 -22.90 -29.06
N LEU A 474 -17.78 -23.57 -27.97
CA LEU A 474 -17.72 -23.00 -26.63
C LEU A 474 -16.29 -22.58 -26.26
N ARG A 475 -15.29 -23.44 -26.50
CA ARG A 475 -13.86 -23.13 -26.26
C ARG A 475 -13.39 -21.93 -27.09
N LYS A 476 -13.83 -21.82 -28.35
CA LYS A 476 -13.55 -20.64 -29.20
C LYS A 476 -14.18 -19.37 -28.64
N MET A 477 -15.45 -19.43 -28.23
CA MET A 477 -16.17 -18.32 -27.60
C MET A 477 -15.46 -17.84 -26.34
N LEU A 478 -15.09 -18.77 -25.44
CA LEU A 478 -14.36 -18.48 -24.20
C LEU A 478 -13.00 -17.82 -24.48
N THR A 479 -12.29 -18.30 -25.51
CA THR A 479 -11.00 -17.72 -25.91
C THR A 479 -11.16 -16.31 -26.46
N LEU A 480 -12.20 -16.08 -27.27
CA LEU A 480 -12.50 -14.75 -27.81
C LEU A 480 -12.87 -13.76 -26.69
N ALA A 481 -13.77 -14.16 -25.78
CA ALA A 481 -14.15 -13.36 -24.62
C ALA A 481 -12.93 -12.99 -23.76
N ARG A 482 -12.00 -13.94 -23.58
CA ARG A 482 -10.73 -13.69 -22.90
C ARG A 482 -9.89 -12.63 -23.60
N LYS A 483 -9.71 -12.75 -24.92
CA LYS A 483 -8.93 -11.79 -25.72
C LYS A 483 -9.54 -10.39 -25.65
N GLN A 484 -10.85 -10.27 -25.84
CA GLN A 484 -11.58 -9.00 -25.77
C GLN A 484 -11.40 -8.32 -24.41
N ARG A 485 -11.54 -9.08 -23.32
CA ARG A 485 -11.37 -8.56 -21.97
C ARG A 485 -9.93 -8.14 -21.65
N THR A 486 -8.95 -8.91 -22.11
CA THR A 486 -7.53 -8.51 -21.97
C THR A 486 -7.27 -7.22 -22.75
N ALA A 487 -7.81 -7.09 -23.97
CA ALA A 487 -7.70 -5.87 -24.77
C ALA A 487 -8.37 -4.67 -24.08
N GLN A 488 -9.57 -4.85 -23.49
CA GLN A 488 -10.25 -3.81 -22.70
C GLN A 488 -9.48 -3.44 -21.42
N GLY A 489 -8.87 -4.42 -20.75
CA GLY A 489 -8.03 -4.20 -19.56
C GLY A 489 -6.78 -3.38 -19.88
N LEU A 490 -6.08 -3.73 -20.96
CA LEU A 490 -4.94 -2.97 -21.48
C LEU A 490 -5.35 -1.58 -21.97
N GLY A 491 -6.54 -1.46 -22.58
CA GLY A 491 -7.14 -0.19 -22.96
C GLY A 491 -7.35 0.71 -21.75
N ARG A 492 -7.94 0.17 -20.67
CA ARG A 492 -8.10 0.89 -19.39
C ARG A 492 -6.77 1.27 -18.77
N GLU A 493 -5.79 0.37 -18.70
CA GLU A 493 -4.46 0.68 -18.17
C GLU A 493 -3.74 1.75 -19.01
N ARG A 494 -3.87 1.70 -20.34
CA ARG A 494 -3.32 2.71 -21.25
C ARG A 494 -4.03 4.06 -21.09
N THR A 495 -5.35 4.06 -20.94
CA THR A 495 -6.13 5.27 -20.63
C THR A 495 -5.77 5.82 -19.25
N TYR A 496 -5.66 4.99 -18.20
CA TYR A 496 -5.21 5.42 -16.88
C TYR A 496 -3.79 5.97 -16.90
N ARG A 497 -2.87 5.33 -17.67
CA ARG A 497 -1.50 5.80 -17.84
C ARG A 497 -1.42 7.10 -18.63
N LEU A 498 -2.27 7.28 -19.65
CA LEU A 498 -2.39 8.53 -20.40
C LEU A 498 -2.98 9.64 -19.52
N LEU A 499 -3.99 9.34 -18.70
CA LEU A 499 -4.59 10.28 -17.75
C LEU A 499 -3.64 10.66 -16.61
N SER A 500 -2.83 9.72 -16.11
CA SER A 500 -1.80 10.00 -15.11
C SER A 500 -0.57 10.73 -15.68
N VAL A 501 -0.39 10.73 -17.00
CA VAL A 501 0.65 11.50 -17.70
C VAL A 501 0.11 12.87 -18.16
N SER A 502 -1.22 13.02 -18.27
CA SER A 502 -1.88 14.26 -18.69
C SER A 502 -2.39 15.12 -17.52
N GLU A 503 -1.94 14.89 -16.28
CA GLU A 503 -2.16 15.81 -15.15
C GLU A 503 -1.34 17.11 -15.33
N SER A 504 -1.63 17.82 -16.40
CA SER A 504 -1.37 19.25 -16.54
C SER A 504 -2.44 20.03 -17.31
N VAL A 505 -3.53 19.43 -17.85
CA VAL A 505 -4.62 20.22 -18.48
C VAL A 505 -6.01 19.54 -18.42
N ASP A 506 -6.98 20.31 -17.90
CA ASP A 506 -8.46 20.28 -18.04
C ASP A 506 -9.25 18.99 -17.71
N SER A 507 -9.87 19.01 -16.52
CA SER A 507 -10.69 17.95 -15.93
C SER A 507 -12.02 17.67 -16.66
N ASP A 508 -12.56 18.62 -17.43
CA ASP A 508 -13.87 18.45 -18.08
C ASP A 508 -13.80 17.62 -19.37
N ALA A 509 -12.66 17.66 -20.07
CA ALA A 509 -12.41 16.84 -21.26
C ALA A 509 -12.27 15.35 -20.90
N VAL A 510 -11.70 15.05 -19.74
CA VAL A 510 -11.55 13.68 -19.21
C VAL A 510 -12.91 13.08 -18.84
N ARG A 511 -13.81 13.89 -18.28
CA ARG A 511 -15.16 13.45 -17.89
C ARG A 511 -16.00 13.04 -19.10
N ARG A 512 -15.99 13.83 -20.18
CA ARG A 512 -16.72 13.50 -21.43
C ARG A 512 -16.23 12.21 -22.09
N ARG A 513 -14.92 12.01 -22.22
CA ARG A 513 -14.35 10.78 -22.81
C ARG A 513 -14.65 9.53 -22.00
N ARG A 514 -14.78 9.66 -20.67
CA ARG A 514 -15.14 8.54 -19.80
C ARG A 514 -16.60 8.13 -19.99
N ASP A 515 -17.50 9.11 -20.11
CA ASP A 515 -18.94 8.86 -20.25
C ASP A 515 -19.29 8.29 -21.65
N GLU A 516 -18.59 8.73 -22.70
CA GLU A 516 -18.69 8.15 -24.06
C GLU A 516 -18.23 6.68 -24.12
N HIS A 517 -17.18 6.32 -23.37
CA HIS A 517 -16.65 4.95 -23.36
C HIS A 517 -17.55 3.97 -22.57
N VAL A 518 -18.23 4.45 -21.53
CA VAL A 518 -19.16 3.64 -20.73
C VAL A 518 -20.44 3.33 -21.50
N ALA A 519 -20.93 4.26 -22.32
CA ALA A 519 -22.10 4.07 -23.17
C ALA A 519 -21.92 2.96 -24.24
N ALA A 520 -20.68 2.66 -24.64
CA ALA A 520 -20.38 1.69 -25.71
C ALA A 520 -20.22 0.23 -25.24
N THR A 521 -20.29 -0.10 -23.94
CA THR A 521 -19.80 -1.40 -23.42
C THR A 521 -20.87 -2.44 -23.06
N VAL A 522 -22.15 -2.27 -23.37
CA VAL A 522 -23.15 -3.34 -23.10
C VAL A 522 -24.17 -3.47 -24.23
N VAL A 523 -23.83 -4.25 -25.24
CA VAL A 523 -24.79 -4.90 -26.13
C VAL A 523 -24.22 -6.28 -26.49
N VAL A 524 -24.95 -7.36 -26.21
CA VAL A 524 -24.65 -8.65 -26.83
C VAL A 524 -25.02 -8.48 -28.31
N PRO A 525 -24.08 -8.60 -29.26
CA PRO A 525 -24.38 -8.34 -30.67
C PRO A 525 -25.50 -9.26 -31.15
N ASP A 526 -26.52 -8.72 -31.82
CA ASP A 526 -27.67 -9.51 -32.32
C ASP A 526 -27.24 -10.63 -33.28
N GLU A 527 -26.06 -10.48 -33.87
CA GLU A 527 -25.31 -11.45 -34.69
C GLU A 527 -25.12 -12.81 -33.97
N TRP A 528 -24.98 -12.80 -32.64
CA TRP A 528 -24.83 -14.01 -31.82
C TRP A 528 -26.11 -14.83 -31.68
N ARG A 529 -27.30 -14.22 -31.83
CA ARG A 529 -28.57 -14.97 -31.78
C ARG A 529 -28.83 -15.73 -33.08
N ALA A 530 -28.30 -15.22 -34.20
CA ALA A 530 -28.48 -15.81 -35.52
C ALA A 530 -27.56 -17.03 -35.76
N GLU A 531 -26.31 -16.99 -35.31
CA GLU A 531 -25.37 -18.13 -35.48
C GLU A 531 -25.74 -19.36 -34.66
N VAL A 532 -26.32 -19.17 -33.46
CA VAL A 532 -26.80 -20.27 -32.61
C VAL A 532 -28.05 -20.94 -33.21
N ALA A 533 -28.86 -20.21 -33.97
CA ALA A 533 -30.01 -20.78 -34.69
C ALA A 533 -29.60 -21.55 -35.97
N ALA A 534 -28.45 -21.22 -36.57
CA ALA A 534 -27.97 -21.82 -37.81
C ALA A 534 -27.17 -23.12 -37.64
N ALA A 535 -26.63 -23.40 -36.44
CA ALA A 535 -25.86 -24.60 -36.17
C ALA A 535 -26.78 -25.83 -35.95
N GLY A 536 -27.12 -26.51 -37.05
CA GLY A 536 -27.96 -27.71 -37.07
C GLY A 536 -27.52 -28.82 -36.10
N ARG A 537 -28.53 -29.42 -35.45
CA ARG A 537 -28.41 -30.44 -34.41
C ARG A 537 -27.88 -31.77 -34.97
N LYS A 538 -26.70 -32.21 -34.54
CA LYS A 538 -26.36 -33.64 -34.44
C LYS A 538 -25.51 -33.90 -33.18
N ARG A 539 -26.03 -34.79 -32.35
CA ARG A 539 -25.51 -35.23 -31.05
C ARG A 539 -24.49 -36.37 -31.24
N PRO A 540 -23.31 -36.34 -30.60
CA PRO A 540 -22.65 -37.57 -30.16
C PRO A 540 -23.15 -37.98 -28.77
N PRO A 541 -23.28 -39.28 -28.47
CA PRO A 541 -23.72 -39.74 -27.15
C PRO A 541 -22.65 -39.47 -26.08
N PRO A 542 -23.04 -39.28 -24.81
CA PRO A 542 -22.11 -39.10 -23.70
C PRO A 542 -21.27 -40.38 -23.50
N GLN A 543 -19.95 -40.29 -23.68
CA GLN A 543 -19.04 -41.44 -23.65
C GLN A 543 -18.45 -41.79 -22.27
N ARG A 544 -18.85 -41.14 -21.19
CA ARG A 544 -18.30 -41.42 -19.85
C ARG A 544 -19.40 -41.73 -18.83
N ALA A 545 -19.98 -42.93 -18.91
CA ALA A 545 -20.76 -43.49 -17.81
C ALA A 545 -20.85 -45.03 -17.77
N ILE A 546 -20.34 -45.79 -18.75
CA ILE A 546 -20.56 -47.27 -18.80
C ILE A 546 -19.29 -48.11 -18.69
N LYS A 547 -18.08 -47.54 -18.79
CA LYS A 547 -16.84 -48.36 -18.82
C LYS A 547 -16.19 -48.65 -17.47
N ALA A 548 -16.66 -48.10 -16.35
CA ALA A 548 -16.05 -48.34 -15.04
C ALA A 548 -16.67 -49.51 -14.24
N SER A 549 -17.89 -49.94 -14.52
CA SER A 549 -18.58 -50.97 -13.71
C SER A 549 -18.45 -52.40 -14.23
N ALA A 550 -17.81 -52.63 -15.38
CA ALA A 550 -17.71 -53.95 -16.01
C ALA A 550 -16.33 -54.63 -15.89
N LYS A 551 -15.39 -54.06 -15.11
CA LYS A 551 -14.02 -54.60 -14.98
C LYS A 551 -13.58 -54.92 -13.55
N LEU A 552 -14.54 -55.02 -12.62
CA LEU A 552 -14.33 -55.45 -11.23
C LEU A 552 -15.14 -56.69 -10.83
N LEU A 553 -15.72 -57.41 -11.81
CA LEU A 553 -16.40 -58.70 -11.61
C LEU A 553 -16.04 -59.71 -12.71
N SER A 554 -14.75 -59.87 -13.01
CA SER A 554 -14.20 -61.01 -13.74
C SER A 554 -12.87 -61.44 -13.14
#